data_AF-A0A9X0BWI3-F1
#
_entry.id   AF-A0A9X0BWI3-F1
#
_cell.length_a   1.000
_cell.length_b   1.000
_cell.length_c   1.000
_cell.angle_alpha   90.00
_cell.angle_beta   90.00
_cell.angle_gamma   90.00
#
_symmetry.space_group_name_H-M   'P 1'
#
loop_
_entity.id
_entity.type
_entity.pdbx_description
1 polymer ?
#
loop_
_entity_poly.entity_id
_entity_poly.type
_entity_poly.pdbx_seq_one_letter_code
_entity_poly.pdbx_strand_id
1 'polypeptide(L)'
;MSTTEVTSSDAVSTWEQAYHNAWRHFHASIEEIVNRLTLEKQSPEDRQATIEKLSHLPVELDNIRSAAQDMFEHVPGCSTVRQRPVTYFVDEFVHECNYINYKLNMMSWRLMNWTNSERAVHNRLSKLLESLGDRVPEESI
;
A
#
# COMPACT_ATOMS: atom_id res chain seq x y z
N MET A 1 -11.12 35.89 33.09
CA MET A 1 -11.71 34.83 32.25
C MET A 1 -10.66 34.44 31.23
N SER A 2 -9.99 33.29 31.42
CA SER A 2 -9.07 32.74 30.43
C SER A 2 -9.87 31.96 29.41
N THR A 3 -9.81 32.37 28.15
CA THR A 3 -10.27 31.57 27.01
C THR A 3 -9.32 30.39 26.89
N THR A 4 -9.79 29.22 27.33
CA THR A 4 -9.16 27.96 26.98
C THR A 4 -9.56 27.71 25.54
N GLU A 5 -8.69 28.08 24.60
CA GLU A 5 -8.82 27.63 23.21
C GLU A 5 -8.71 26.11 23.24
N VAL A 6 -9.86 25.44 23.09
CA VAL A 6 -9.91 24.03 22.74
C VAL A 6 -9.38 23.96 21.31
N THR A 7 -8.06 23.78 21.17
CA THR A 7 -7.47 23.39 19.90
C THR A 7 -8.06 22.03 19.55
N SER A 8 -8.94 22.03 18.55
CA SER A 8 -9.47 20.84 17.89
C SER A 8 -8.30 19.90 17.57
N SER A 9 -8.27 18.76 18.26
CA SER A 9 -7.26 17.72 18.16
C SER A 9 -7.61 16.71 17.05
N ASP A 10 -8.15 17.19 15.93
CA ASP A 10 -8.53 16.36 14.78
C ASP A 10 -7.60 16.56 13.56
N ALA A 11 -6.50 17.31 13.72
CA ALA A 11 -5.52 17.47 12.65
C ALA A 11 -4.60 16.24 12.59
N VAL A 12 -4.84 15.37 11.61
CA VAL A 12 -3.91 14.30 11.20
C VAL A 12 -2.51 14.90 11.02
N SER A 13 -1.50 14.31 11.65
CA SER A 13 -0.12 14.82 11.54
C SER A 13 0.39 14.73 10.09
N THR A 14 1.32 15.60 9.68
CA THR A 14 1.86 15.58 8.29
C THR A 14 2.39 14.20 7.89
N TRP A 15 2.97 13.45 8.82
CA TRP A 15 3.51 12.11 8.59
C TRP A 15 2.43 11.04 8.46
N GLU A 16 1.40 11.10 9.31
CA GLU A 16 0.23 10.22 9.23
C GLU A 16 -0.54 10.43 7.93
N GLN A 17 -0.68 11.69 7.49
CA GLN A 17 -1.25 12.02 6.18
C GLN A 17 -0.39 11.47 5.04
N ALA A 18 0.94 11.59 5.12
CA ALA A 18 1.86 11.03 4.12
C ALA A 18 1.76 9.50 4.03
N TYR A 19 1.67 8.83 5.18
CA TYR A 19 1.46 7.38 5.28
C TYR A 19 0.13 6.95 4.64
N HIS A 20 -0.98 7.61 4.96
CA HIS A 20 -2.28 7.31 4.37
C HIS A 20 -2.35 7.62 2.87
N ASN A 21 -1.72 8.71 2.43
CA ASN A 21 -1.59 9.04 1.02
C ASN A 21 -0.81 7.96 0.26
N ALA A 22 0.27 7.42 0.85
CA ALA A 22 1.07 6.37 0.24
C ALA A 22 0.27 5.07 0.07
N TRP A 23 -0.51 4.67 1.08
CA TRP A 23 -1.42 3.53 0.96
C TRP A 23 -2.52 3.74 -0.07
N ARG A 24 -3.15 4.92 -0.11
CA ARG A 24 -4.15 5.27 -1.13
C ARG A 24 -3.59 5.20 -2.54
N HIS A 25 -2.38 5.73 -2.74
CA HIS A 25 -1.71 5.67 -4.03
C HIS A 25 -1.44 4.22 -4.45
N PHE A 26 -0.86 3.42 -3.56
CA PHE A 26 -0.58 2.01 -3.82
C PHE A 26 -1.84 1.20 -4.13
N HIS A 27 -2.93 1.44 -3.40
CA HIS A 27 -4.23 0.82 -3.68
C HIS A 27 -4.73 1.18 -5.08
N ALA A 28 -4.70 2.46 -5.46
CA ALA A 28 -5.11 2.93 -6.78
C ALA A 28 -4.23 2.34 -7.91
N SER A 29 -2.92 2.21 -7.68
CA SER A 29 -2.01 1.58 -8.64
C SER A 29 -2.34 0.09 -8.86
N ILE A 30 -2.65 -0.66 -7.79
CA ILE A 30 -3.11 -2.06 -7.90
C ILE A 30 -4.43 -2.12 -8.67
N GLU A 31 -5.39 -1.26 -8.33
CA GLU A 31 -6.70 -1.20 -8.98
C GLU A 31 -6.59 -0.91 -10.49
N GLU A 32 -5.71 0.00 -10.89
CA GLU A 32 -5.45 0.29 -12.31
C GLU A 32 -4.94 -0.96 -13.05
N ILE A 33 -4.01 -1.71 -12.44
CA ILE A 33 -3.46 -2.94 -13.02
C ILE A 33 -4.54 -4.02 -13.12
N VAL A 34 -5.36 -4.19 -12.08
CA VAL A 34 -6.50 -5.12 -12.08
C VAL A 34 -7.44 -4.78 -13.24
N ASN A 35 -7.82 -3.51 -13.39
CA ASN A 35 -8.70 -3.06 -14.47
C ASN A 35 -8.10 -3.35 -15.85
N ARG A 36 -6.80 -3.08 -16.05
CA ARG A 36 -6.11 -3.42 -17.31
C ARG A 36 -6.15 -4.92 -17.62
N LEU A 37 -6.01 -5.78 -16.62
CA LEU A 37 -6.02 -7.24 -16.79
C LEU A 37 -7.40 -7.82 -17.14
N THR A 38 -8.48 -7.04 -17.01
CA THR A 38 -9.84 -7.46 -17.44
C THR A 38 -10.09 -7.26 -18.94
N LEU A 39 -9.23 -6.47 -19.62
CA LEU A 39 -9.38 -6.20 -21.04
C LEU A 39 -9.20 -7.48 -21.86
N GLU A 40 -10.25 -7.87 -22.58
CA GLU A 40 -10.19 -9.01 -23.50
C GLU A 40 -9.21 -8.69 -24.64
N LYS A 41 -8.16 -9.52 -24.77
CA LYS A 41 -7.11 -9.41 -25.81
C LYS A 41 -6.34 -8.09 -25.78
N GLN A 42 -5.54 -7.89 -24.72
CA GLN A 42 -4.53 -6.82 -24.70
C GLN A 42 -3.57 -6.93 -25.90
N SER A 43 -3.22 -5.78 -26.47
CA SER A 43 -2.10 -5.68 -27.41
C SER A 43 -0.79 -6.07 -26.71
N PRO A 44 0.25 -6.51 -27.44
CA PRO A 44 1.57 -6.74 -26.86
C PRO A 44 2.11 -5.54 -26.10
N GLU A 45 1.87 -4.33 -26.61
CA GLU A 45 2.29 -3.06 -26.01
C GLU A 45 1.54 -2.78 -24.69
N ASP A 46 0.22 -2.95 -24.67
CA ASP A 46 -0.59 -2.77 -23.46
C ASP A 46 -0.22 -3.78 -22.38
N ARG A 47 0.05 -5.01 -22.80
CA ARG A 47 0.49 -6.08 -21.91
C ARG A 47 1.84 -5.77 -21.29
N GLN A 48 2.78 -5.25 -22.09
CA GLN A 48 4.09 -4.83 -21.60
C GLN A 48 3.95 -3.66 -20.61
N ALA A 49 3.11 -2.67 -20.90
CA ALA A 49 2.81 -1.58 -19.98
C ALA A 49 2.18 -2.07 -18.66
N THR A 50 1.31 -3.08 -18.70
CA THR A 50 0.75 -3.72 -17.50
C THR A 50 1.84 -4.43 -16.67
N ILE A 51 2.78 -5.12 -17.33
CA ILE A 51 3.93 -5.75 -16.65
C ILE A 51 4.80 -4.70 -15.96
N GLU A 52 5.11 -3.60 -16.66
CA GLU A 52 5.95 -2.52 -16.13
C GLU A 52 5.30 -1.87 -14.90
N LYS A 53 4.00 -1.55 -14.97
CA LYS A 53 3.24 -1.05 -13.81
C LYS A 53 3.27 -2.03 -12.63
N LEU A 54 3.02 -3.31 -12.88
CA LEU A 54 3.09 -4.35 -11.84
C LEU A 54 4.49 -4.47 -11.24
N SER A 55 5.55 -4.31 -12.04
CA SER A 55 6.94 -4.33 -11.56
C SER A 55 7.33 -3.09 -10.76
N HIS A 56 6.55 -2.01 -10.84
CA HIS A 56 6.77 -0.78 -10.07
C HIS A 56 6.15 -0.81 -8.68
N LEU A 57 5.10 -1.63 -8.45
CA LEU A 57 4.43 -1.74 -7.16
C LEU A 57 5.37 -2.03 -5.96
N PRO A 58 6.45 -2.85 -6.09
CA PRO A 58 7.46 -2.97 -5.04
C PRO A 58 8.09 -1.64 -4.58
N VAL A 59 8.31 -0.70 -5.50
CA VAL A 59 8.88 0.62 -5.20
C VAL A 59 7.88 1.46 -4.41
N GLU A 60 6.60 1.43 -4.81
CA GLU A 60 5.53 2.11 -4.07
C GLU A 60 5.35 1.56 -2.65
N LEU A 61 5.49 0.24 -2.48
CA LEU A 61 5.45 -0.41 -1.17
C LEU A 61 6.64 -0.02 -0.28
N ASP A 62 7.82 0.17 -0.87
CA ASP A 62 9.00 0.68 -0.15
C ASP A 62 8.83 2.14 0.28
N ASN A 63 8.09 2.96 -0.49
CA ASN A 63 7.72 4.32 -0.08
C ASN A 63 6.78 4.31 1.13
N ILE A 64 5.78 3.40 1.14
CA ILE A 64 4.91 3.18 2.30
C ILE A 64 5.75 2.78 3.51
N ARG A 65 6.71 1.86 3.34
CA ARG A 65 7.60 1.42 4.42
C ARG A 65 8.37 2.59 5.02
N SER A 66 8.93 3.43 4.15
CA SER A 66 9.73 4.59 4.56
C SER A 66 8.87 5.63 5.29
N ALA A 67 7.67 5.94 4.79
CA ALA A 67 6.74 6.86 5.44
C ALA A 67 6.27 6.36 6.81
N ALA A 68 6.05 5.05 6.96
CA ALA A 68 5.70 4.47 8.25
C ALA A 68 6.87 4.56 9.23
N GLN A 69 8.09 4.31 8.79
CA GLN A 69 9.29 4.47 9.62
C GLN A 69 9.44 5.91 10.11
N ASP A 70 9.32 6.89 9.21
CA ASP A 70 9.34 8.32 9.57
C ASP A 70 8.26 8.65 10.60
N MET A 71 7.03 8.15 10.40
CA MET A 71 5.94 8.31 11.36
C MET A 71 6.33 7.76 12.73
N PHE A 72 6.82 6.52 12.82
CA PHE A 72 7.16 5.87 14.10
C PHE A 72 8.34 6.53 14.81
N GLU A 73 9.35 7.02 14.08
CA GLU A 73 10.51 7.69 14.66
C GLU A 73 10.17 9.08 15.24
N HIS A 74 9.12 9.73 14.71
CA HIS A 74 8.77 11.10 15.06
C HIS A 74 7.53 11.23 15.96
N VAL A 75 6.93 10.15 16.46
CA VAL A 75 5.89 10.22 17.51
C VAL A 75 6.57 10.31 18.89
N PRO A 76 6.74 11.51 19.49
CA PRO A 76 7.50 11.65 20.73
C PRO A 76 6.67 11.09 21.89
N GLY A 77 7.25 10.20 22.69
CA GLY A 77 6.65 9.70 23.93
C GLY A 77 5.73 8.48 23.79
N CYS A 78 5.47 7.97 22.58
CA CYS A 78 4.71 6.74 22.38
C CYS A 78 5.66 5.54 22.34
N SER A 79 5.91 4.90 23.49
CA SER A 79 6.70 3.66 23.56
C SER A 79 5.88 2.41 23.22
N THR A 80 4.55 2.52 23.21
CA THR A 80 3.63 1.41 22.96
C THR A 80 2.40 1.81 22.15
N VAL A 81 2.02 1.02 21.15
CA VAL A 81 0.73 1.10 20.44
C VAL A 81 -0.10 -0.12 20.86
N ARG A 82 -1.39 0.03 21.21
CA ARG A 82 -2.24 -1.12 21.66
C ARG A 82 -1.54 -2.07 22.66
N GLN A 83 -0.83 -1.52 23.66
CA GLN A 83 -0.08 -2.24 24.69
C GLN A 83 1.13 -3.07 24.22
N ARG A 84 1.54 -2.99 22.95
CA ARG A 84 2.79 -3.60 22.45
C ARG A 84 3.84 -2.53 22.15
N PRO A 85 5.15 -2.82 22.29
CA PRO A 85 6.20 -1.90 21.91
C PRO A 85 6.07 -1.44 20.46
N VAL A 86 6.32 -0.16 20.18
CA VAL A 86 6.31 0.36 18.79
C VAL A 86 7.22 -0.47 17.87
N THR A 87 8.36 -0.94 18.38
CA THR A 87 9.28 -1.84 17.66
C THR A 87 8.60 -3.13 17.17
N TYR A 88 7.67 -3.69 17.95
CA TYR A 88 6.93 -4.89 17.55
C TYR A 88 6.00 -4.58 16.35
N PHE A 89 5.38 -3.41 16.32
CA PHE A 89 4.56 -2.99 15.17
C PHE A 89 5.41 -2.74 13.93
N VAL A 90 6.60 -2.17 14.09
CA VAL A 90 7.54 -1.97 12.98
C VAL A 90 7.97 -3.31 12.40
N ASP A 91 8.32 -4.29 13.23
CA ASP A 91 8.73 -5.62 12.76
C ASP A 91 7.60 -6.36 12.03
N GLU A 92 6.39 -6.34 12.59
CA GLU A 92 5.19 -6.94 11.98
C GLU A 92 4.87 -6.28 10.64
N PHE A 93 4.89 -4.94 10.60
CA PHE A 93 4.67 -4.17 9.38
C PHE A 93 5.75 -4.43 8.31
N VAL A 94 7.03 -4.47 8.68
CA VAL A 94 8.12 -4.82 7.76
C VAL A 94 7.95 -6.24 7.22
N HIS A 95 7.56 -7.18 8.07
CA HIS A 95 7.27 -8.55 7.65
C HIS A 95 6.13 -8.60 6.62
N GLU A 96 5.05 -7.86 6.86
CA GLU A 96 3.95 -7.74 5.91
C GLU A 96 4.37 -7.11 4.59
N CYS A 97 5.13 -6.00 4.61
CA CYS A 97 5.69 -5.39 3.40
C CYS A 97 6.54 -6.40 2.61
N ASN A 98 7.40 -7.15 3.28
CA ASN A 98 8.21 -8.19 2.62
C ASN A 98 7.34 -9.28 1.99
N TYR A 99 6.26 -9.69 2.66
CA TYR A 99 5.31 -10.67 2.15
C TYR A 99 4.55 -10.16 0.91
N ILE A 100 4.07 -8.92 0.94
CA ILE A 100 3.40 -8.28 -0.20
C ILE A 100 4.40 -8.16 -1.36
N ASN A 101 5.62 -7.68 -1.11
CA ASN A 101 6.67 -7.54 -2.12
C ASN A 101 6.97 -8.90 -2.81
N TYR A 102 7.11 -9.97 -2.02
CA TYR A 102 7.29 -11.32 -2.56
C TYR A 102 6.14 -11.72 -3.50
N LYS A 103 4.88 -11.46 -3.12
CA LYS A 103 3.72 -11.75 -3.98
C LYS A 103 3.75 -10.94 -5.27
N LEU A 104 4.04 -9.64 -5.19
CA LEU A 104 4.10 -8.76 -6.36
C LEU A 104 5.15 -9.25 -7.35
N ASN A 105 6.36 -9.56 -6.88
CA ASN A 105 7.44 -10.09 -7.72
C ASN A 105 7.06 -11.42 -8.37
N MET A 106 6.41 -12.33 -7.63
CA MET A 106 5.92 -13.59 -8.19
C MET A 106 4.85 -13.39 -9.26
N MET A 107 3.98 -12.38 -9.11
CA MET A 107 2.95 -12.06 -10.10
C MET A 107 3.57 -11.40 -11.35
N SER A 108 4.49 -10.47 -11.18
CA SER A 108 5.25 -9.87 -12.28
C SER A 108 6.01 -10.94 -13.06
N TRP A 109 6.72 -11.83 -12.38
CA TRP A 109 7.43 -12.94 -13.00
C TRP A 109 6.49 -13.85 -13.81
N ARG A 110 5.32 -14.20 -13.25
CA ARG A 110 4.32 -15.01 -13.97
C ARG A 110 3.84 -14.31 -15.23
N LEU A 111 3.52 -13.01 -15.13
CA LEU A 111 3.05 -12.23 -16.26
C LEU A 111 4.13 -12.10 -17.34
N MET A 112 5.41 -12.00 -16.98
CA MET A 112 6.50 -11.98 -17.96
C MET A 112 6.71 -13.32 -18.67
N ASN A 113 6.60 -14.44 -17.95
CA ASN A 113 7.07 -15.74 -18.46
C ASN A 113 5.97 -16.65 -19.01
N TRP A 114 4.70 -16.45 -18.62
CA TRP A 114 3.60 -17.34 -18.98
C TRP A 114 2.53 -16.63 -19.81
N THR A 115 2.38 -17.07 -21.06
CA THR A 115 1.26 -16.73 -21.94
C THR A 115 -0.04 -17.28 -21.33
N ASN A 116 -1.04 -16.42 -21.11
CA ASN A 116 -2.34 -16.72 -20.47
C ASN A 116 -2.36 -16.73 -18.94
N SER A 117 -1.42 -16.05 -18.28
CA SER A 117 -1.41 -15.91 -16.80
C SER A 117 -2.23 -14.72 -16.29
N GLU A 118 -2.76 -13.88 -17.18
CA GLU A 118 -3.45 -12.62 -16.89
C GLU A 118 -4.59 -12.82 -15.90
N ARG A 119 -5.47 -13.81 -16.13
CA ARG A 119 -6.59 -14.12 -15.22
C ARG A 119 -6.11 -14.56 -13.83
N ALA A 120 -5.02 -15.33 -13.77
CA ALA A 120 -4.49 -15.80 -12.49
C ALA A 120 -3.81 -14.66 -11.70
N VAL A 121 -3.14 -13.74 -12.40
CA VAL A 121 -2.54 -12.54 -11.82
C VAL A 121 -3.64 -11.58 -11.35
N HIS A 122 -4.66 -11.33 -12.18
CA HIS A 122 -5.85 -10.56 -11.83
C HIS A 122 -6.45 -11.05 -10.51
N ASN A 123 -6.82 -12.33 -10.41
CA ASN A 123 -7.46 -12.88 -9.22
C ASN A 123 -6.59 -12.77 -7.95
N ARG A 124 -5.27 -12.75 -8.09
CA ARG A 124 -4.35 -12.59 -6.96
C ARG A 124 -4.20 -11.12 -6.56
N LEU A 125 -4.15 -10.21 -7.52
CA LEU A 125 -4.14 -8.78 -7.27
C LEU A 125 -5.46 -8.30 -6.66
N SER A 126 -6.62 -8.78 -7.13
CA SER A 126 -7.92 -8.44 -6.51
C SER A 126 -7.99 -8.86 -5.05
N LYS A 127 -7.51 -10.08 -4.72
CA LYS A 127 -7.43 -10.53 -3.32
C LYS A 127 -6.46 -9.71 -2.47
N LEU A 128 -5.35 -9.27 -3.06
CA LEU A 128 -4.43 -8.37 -2.39
C LEU A 128 -5.11 -7.03 -2.12
N LEU A 129 -5.80 -6.47 -3.11
CA LEU A 129 -6.55 -5.22 -2.98
C LEU A 129 -7.59 -5.30 -1.85
N GLU A 130 -8.40 -6.35 -1.83
CA GLU A 130 -9.37 -6.62 -0.74
C GLU A 130 -8.70 -6.65 0.64
N SER A 131 -7.53 -7.31 0.76
CA SER A 131 -6.80 -7.37 2.03
C SER A 131 -6.17 -6.06 2.47
N LEU A 132 -6.07 -5.08 1.57
CA LEU A 132 -5.54 -3.74 1.84
C LEU A 132 -6.64 -2.72 2.13
N GLY A 133 -7.92 -3.05 1.92
CA GLY A 133 -9.05 -2.14 2.12
C GLY A 133 -9.08 -1.51 3.52
N ASP A 134 -8.80 -2.30 4.57
CA ASP A 134 -8.75 -1.82 5.96
C ASP A 134 -7.62 -0.81 6.25
N ARG A 135 -6.67 -0.64 5.31
CA ARG A 135 -5.50 0.26 5.45
C ARG A 135 -5.69 1.60 4.75
N VAL A 136 -6.75 1.73 3.97
CA VAL A 136 -7.16 2.98 3.31
C VAL A 136 -8.22 3.61 4.20
N PRO A 137 -7.91 4.69 4.95
CA PRO A 137 -8.94 5.36 5.74
C PRO A 137 -10.02 5.91 4.80
N GLU A 138 -11.29 5.72 5.16
CA GLU A 138 -12.40 6.43 4.52
C GLU A 138 -12.14 7.94 4.66
N GLU A 139 -12.35 8.70 3.59
CA GLU A 139 -12.30 10.16 3.69
C GLU A 139 -13.40 10.59 4.66
N SER A 140 -13.01 11.16 5.80
CA SER A 140 -13.94 11.93 6.63
C SER A 140 -14.40 13.14 5.81
N ILE A 141 -15.57 13.03 5.18
CA ILE A 141 -16.25 14.13 4.47
C ILE A 141 -16.79 15.13 5.48
#